data_AF-A0A1G1RP31-F1
#
_entry.id   AF-A0A1G1RP31-F1
#
_cell.length_a   1.000
_cell.length_b   1.000
_cell.length_c   1.000
_cell.angle_alpha   90.00
_cell.angle_beta   90.00
_cell.angle_gamma   90.00
#
_symmetry.space_group_name_H-M   'P 1'
#
loop_
_entity.id
_entity.type
_entity.pdbx_description
1 polymer ?
#
loop_
_entity_poly.entity_id
_entity_poly.type
_entity_poly.pdbx_seq_one_letter_code
_entity_poly.pdbx_strand_id
1 'polypeptide(L)'
;MSSKELENLREQVDVVNQQLLELLNRRAALSQQIGKQKEKQGVPKFDPIREKLMLDQLSEMNQGPFDDQTIKHIFKEIFKASLQLQKNDLQEHLLVSRKRKNEDTVIEIQDVKIGGGAHTLIAGPCSVESYDQLRKVAAVLKENGIRVIRGGAFKPRTSPYDFQGLGIEGLKMLKEVADEYGLITISEIVNPVHMELAEQYLDIIQIGARNMQNFELL
;
A
#
# COMPACT_ATOMS: atom_id res chain seq x y z
N MET A 1 -10.09 2.90 57.01
CA MET A 1 -9.34 1.81 56.36
C MET A 1 -7.89 1.96 56.76
N SER A 2 -7.28 0.93 57.36
CA SER A 2 -5.86 1.01 57.71
C SER A 2 -5.01 1.00 56.44
N SER A 3 -3.85 1.67 56.44
CA SER A 3 -2.91 1.65 55.30
C SER A 3 -2.59 0.23 54.83
N LYS A 4 -2.62 -0.75 55.75
CA LYS A 4 -2.34 -2.16 55.51
C LYS A 4 -3.48 -2.90 54.78
N GLU A 5 -4.74 -2.51 54.98
CA GLU A 5 -5.88 -3.08 54.25
C GLU A 5 -5.87 -2.64 52.79
N LEU A 6 -5.55 -1.36 52.54
CA LEU A 6 -5.44 -0.82 51.19
C LEU A 6 -4.32 -1.51 50.40
N GLU A 7 -3.18 -1.74 51.04
CA GLU A 7 -2.01 -2.38 50.44
C GLU A 7 -2.32 -3.85 50.08
N ASN A 8 -2.99 -4.58 50.97
CA ASN A 8 -3.43 -5.94 50.69
C ASN A 8 -4.42 -6.01 49.50
N LEU A 9 -5.38 -5.08 49.40
CA LEU A 9 -6.30 -5.04 48.25
C LEU A 9 -5.57 -4.75 46.94
N ARG A 10 -4.53 -3.91 46.95
CA ARG A 10 -3.70 -3.64 45.76
C ARG A 10 -2.93 -4.88 45.32
N GLU A 11 -2.33 -5.61 46.26
CA GLU A 11 -1.65 -6.88 45.96
C GLU A 11 -2.61 -7.89 45.32
N GLN A 12 -3.86 -7.97 45.79
CA GLN A 12 -4.88 -8.83 45.17
C GLN A 12 -5.22 -8.38 43.74
N VAL A 13 -5.34 -7.08 43.48
CA VAL A 13 -5.55 -6.55 42.13
C VAL A 13 -4.38 -6.88 41.21
N ASP A 14 -3.14 -6.82 41.70
CA ASP A 14 -1.96 -7.18 40.91
C ASP A 14 -1.95 -8.66 40.50
N VAL A 15 -2.39 -9.56 41.39
CA VAL A 15 -2.58 -10.97 41.05
C VAL A 15 -3.63 -11.13 39.94
N VAL A 16 -4.76 -10.42 40.03
CA VAL A 16 -5.79 -10.43 38.97
C VAL A 16 -5.24 -9.88 37.65
N ASN A 17 -4.43 -8.81 37.68
CA ASN A 17 -3.79 -8.25 36.49
C ASN A 17 -2.89 -9.28 35.78
N GLN A 18 -2.13 -10.08 36.54
CA GLN A 18 -1.32 -11.14 35.97
C GLN A 18 -2.17 -12.22 35.29
N GLN A 19 -3.28 -12.62 35.92
CA GLN A 19 -4.22 -13.58 35.32
C GLN A 19 -4.88 -13.04 34.06
N LEU A 20 -5.27 -11.76 34.06
CA LEU A 20 -5.82 -11.09 32.87
C LEU A 20 -4.79 -11.08 31.73
N LEU A 21 -3.53 -10.75 32.02
CA LEU A 21 -2.46 -10.77 31.02
C LEU A 21 -2.26 -12.16 30.42
N GLU A 22 -2.25 -13.21 31.24
CA GLU A 22 -2.15 -14.59 30.76
C GLU A 22 -3.32 -14.96 29.83
N LEU A 23 -4.55 -14.64 30.24
CA LEU A 23 -5.75 -14.90 29.44
C LEU A 23 -5.76 -14.11 28.13
N LEU A 24 -5.33 -12.85 28.16
CA LEU A 24 -5.23 -12.00 26.97
C LEU A 24 -4.19 -12.56 25.98
N ASN A 25 -3.02 -12.98 26.47
CA ASN A 25 -1.98 -13.59 25.62
C ASN A 25 -2.45 -14.90 25.01
N ARG A 26 -3.07 -15.78 25.80
CA ARG A 26 -3.64 -17.04 25.31
C ARG A 26 -4.71 -16.79 24.25
N ARG A 27 -5.61 -15.82 24.49
CA ARG A 27 -6.64 -15.43 23.53
C ARG A 27 -6.03 -14.87 22.24
N ALA A 28 -5.01 -14.03 22.33
CA ALA A 28 -4.31 -13.47 21.18
C ALA A 28 -3.65 -14.56 20.33
N ALA A 29 -3.00 -15.54 20.96
CA ALA A 29 -2.39 -16.69 20.26
C ALA A 29 -3.44 -17.51 19.50
N LEU A 30 -4.60 -17.80 20.11
CA LEU A 30 -5.71 -18.47 19.44
C LEU A 30 -6.24 -17.63 18.27
N SER A 31 -6.36 -16.32 18.46
CA SER A 31 -6.80 -15.40 17.41
C SER A 31 -5.84 -15.41 16.21
N GLN A 32 -4.52 -15.44 16.43
CA GLN A 32 -3.53 -15.57 15.36
C GLN A 32 -3.64 -16.91 14.62
N GLN A 33 -3.84 -18.02 15.34
CA GLN A 33 -4.05 -19.32 14.72
C GLN A 33 -5.31 -19.31 13.82
N ILE A 34 -6.40 -18.71 14.28
CA ILE A 34 -7.61 -18.50 13.46
C ILE A 34 -7.30 -17.64 12.24
N GLY A 35 -6.55 -16.55 12.41
CA GLY A 35 -6.11 -15.68 11.32
C GLY A 35 -5.35 -16.45 10.23
N LYS A 36 -4.43 -17.33 10.61
CA LYS A 36 -3.66 -18.20 9.68
C LYS A 36 -4.55 -19.20 8.95
N GLN A 37 -5.58 -19.75 9.61
CA GLN A 37 -6.52 -20.67 8.97
C GLN A 37 -7.45 -19.94 7.99
N LYS A 38 -7.97 -18.77 8.37
CA LYS A 38 -8.78 -17.91 7.49
C LYS A 38 -8.01 -17.51 6.23
N GLU A 39 -6.73 -17.17 6.39
CA GLU A 39 -5.85 -16.80 5.28
C GLU A 39 -5.65 -17.94 4.28
N LYS A 40 -5.42 -19.18 4.76
CA LYS A 40 -5.37 -20.37 3.91
C LYS A 40 -6.65 -20.62 3.13
N GLN A 41 -7.79 -20.17 3.65
CA GLN A 41 -9.11 -20.34 3.05
C GLN A 41 -9.57 -19.11 2.24
N GLY A 42 -8.77 -18.05 2.16
CA GLY A 42 -9.16 -16.81 1.48
C GLY A 42 -10.31 -16.05 2.15
N VAL A 43 -10.61 -16.32 3.41
CA VAL A 43 -11.72 -15.71 4.15
C VAL A 43 -11.26 -14.41 4.83
N PRO A 44 -12.08 -13.34 4.84
CA PRO A 44 -11.74 -12.10 5.53
C PRO A 44 -11.41 -12.30 7.03
N LYS A 45 -10.34 -11.63 7.48
CA LYS A 45 -9.90 -11.66 8.88
C LYS A 45 -10.92 -10.99 9.80
N PHE A 46 -11.48 -9.85 9.38
CA PHE A 46 -12.55 -9.15 10.10
C PHE A 46 -13.94 -9.74 9.78
N ASP A 47 -14.72 -10.01 10.83
CA ASP A 47 -16.07 -10.54 10.74
C ASP A 47 -16.97 -9.82 11.78
N PRO A 48 -17.76 -8.82 11.36
CA PRO A 48 -18.58 -8.03 12.27
C PRO A 48 -19.74 -8.82 12.88
N ILE A 49 -20.21 -9.87 12.20
CA ILE A 49 -21.29 -10.72 12.69
C ILE A 49 -20.76 -11.57 13.85
N ARG A 50 -19.59 -12.19 13.65
CA ARG A 50 -18.94 -12.96 14.72
C ARG A 50 -18.59 -12.09 15.92
N GLU A 51 -18.12 -10.87 15.68
CA GLU A 51 -17.83 -9.92 16.75
C GLU A 51 -19.08 -9.61 17.58
N LYS A 52 -20.19 -9.25 16.91
CA LYS A 52 -21.46 -8.97 17.57
C LYS A 52 -21.95 -10.15 18.41
N LEU A 53 -21.92 -11.36 17.87
CA LEU A 53 -22.33 -12.58 18.60
C LEU A 53 -21.52 -12.78 19.88
N MET A 54 -20.21 -12.57 19.83
CA MET A 54 -19.36 -12.69 21.03
C MET A 54 -19.70 -11.61 22.07
N LEU A 55 -19.95 -10.37 21.64
CA LEU A 55 -20.33 -9.28 22.55
C LEU A 55 -21.68 -9.53 23.22
N ASP A 56 -22.65 -10.06 22.47
CA ASP A 56 -23.98 -10.36 23.00
C ASP A 56 -23.91 -11.51 24.02
N GLN A 57 -23.15 -12.57 23.73
CA GLN A 57 -22.87 -13.66 24.69
C GLN A 57 -22.20 -13.17 25.98
N LEU A 58 -21.24 -12.25 25.87
CA LEU A 58 -20.56 -11.69 27.04
C LEU A 58 -21.50 -10.87 27.92
N SER A 59 -22.44 -10.13 27.32
CA SER A 59 -23.47 -9.40 28.07
C SER A 59 -24.47 -10.34 28.74
N GLU A 60 -24.89 -11.42 28.07
CA GLU A 60 -25.80 -12.41 28.68
C GLU A 60 -25.19 -13.10 29.91
N MET A 61 -23.86 -13.27 29.92
CA MET A 61 -23.13 -13.88 31.04
C MET A 61 -22.69 -12.87 32.12
N ASN A 62 -22.88 -11.57 31.89
CA ASN A 62 -22.35 -10.54 32.77
C ASN A 62 -23.13 -10.51 34.10
N GLN A 63 -22.44 -10.75 35.22
CA GLN A 63 -22.99 -10.65 36.58
C GLN A 63 -22.42 -9.44 37.33
N GLY A 64 -21.75 -8.51 36.61
CA GLY A 64 -21.23 -7.25 37.14
C GLY A 64 -19.74 -7.30 37.51
N PRO A 65 -19.25 -6.27 38.24
CA PRO A 65 -19.94 -5.02 38.63
C PRO A 65 -20.04 -3.98 37.49
N PHE A 66 -19.37 -4.21 36.35
CA PHE A 66 -19.48 -3.36 35.18
C PHE A 66 -20.78 -3.60 34.42
N ASP A 67 -21.36 -2.54 33.86
CA ASP A 67 -22.51 -2.67 32.97
C ASP A 67 -22.12 -3.30 31.61
N ASP A 68 -23.13 -3.74 30.88
CA ASP A 68 -22.95 -4.39 29.58
C ASP A 68 -22.27 -3.50 28.55
N GLN A 69 -22.49 -2.18 28.60
CA GLN A 69 -21.87 -1.26 27.65
C GLN A 69 -20.36 -1.19 27.86
N THR A 70 -19.95 -1.14 29.12
CA THR A 70 -18.56 -1.11 29.55
C THR A 70 -17.86 -2.42 29.18
N ILE A 71 -18.48 -3.58 29.47
CA ILE A 71 -17.96 -4.88 29.04
C ILE A 71 -17.83 -4.94 27.52
N LYS A 72 -18.85 -4.53 26.76
CA LYS A 72 -18.77 -4.52 25.30
C LYS A 72 -17.64 -3.63 24.79
N HIS A 73 -17.41 -2.47 25.42
CA HIS A 73 -16.33 -1.57 25.03
C HIS A 73 -14.93 -2.17 25.27
N ILE A 74 -14.69 -2.72 26.46
CA ILE A 74 -13.41 -3.37 26.81
C ILE A 74 -13.11 -4.50 25.82
N PHE A 75 -14.09 -5.38 25.56
CA PHE A 75 -13.89 -6.50 24.65
C PHE A 75 -13.70 -6.07 23.20
N LYS A 76 -14.36 -4.99 22.74
CA LYS A 76 -14.08 -4.41 21.42
C LYS A 76 -12.63 -3.98 21.27
N GLU A 77 -12.03 -3.33 22.27
CA GLU A 77 -10.63 -2.95 22.21
C GLU A 77 -9.70 -4.18 22.19
N ILE A 78 -10.03 -5.24 22.95
CA ILE A 78 -9.32 -6.53 22.88
C ILE A 78 -9.43 -7.14 21.46
N PHE A 79 -10.61 -7.08 20.84
CA PHE A 79 -10.86 -7.62 19.51
C PHE A 79 -10.07 -6.86 18.43
N LYS A 80 -10.09 -5.53 18.50
CA LYS A 80 -9.34 -4.63 17.64
C LYS A 80 -7.84 -4.87 17.74
N ALA A 81 -7.29 -4.96 18.96
CA ALA A 81 -5.88 -5.27 19.17
C ALA A 81 -5.50 -6.64 18.57
N SER A 82 -6.37 -7.65 18.73
CA SER A 82 -6.16 -8.99 18.15
C SER A 82 -6.16 -8.95 16.62
N LEU A 83 -7.08 -8.21 16.01
CA LEU A 83 -7.15 -8.04 14.56
C LEU A 83 -5.90 -7.33 14.02
N GLN A 84 -5.39 -6.33 14.74
CA GLN A 84 -4.16 -5.62 14.38
C GLN A 84 -2.93 -6.53 14.41
N LEU A 85 -2.82 -7.40 15.43
CA LEU A 85 -1.77 -8.43 15.46
C LEU A 85 -1.81 -9.32 14.21
N GLN A 86 -2.99 -9.74 13.76
CA GLN A 86 -3.13 -10.55 12.55
C GLN A 86 -2.77 -9.81 11.24
N LYS A 87 -2.88 -8.47 11.22
CA LYS A 87 -2.49 -7.63 10.08
C LYS A 87 -0.97 -7.39 10.04
N ASN A 88 -0.33 -7.30 11.20
CA ASN A 88 1.11 -7.08 11.29
C ASN A 88 1.90 -8.29 10.74
N ASP A 89 1.41 -9.52 10.91
CA ASP A 89 1.96 -10.73 10.27
C ASP A 89 1.94 -10.62 8.73
N LEU A 90 0.87 -10.07 8.14
CA LEU A 90 0.80 -9.89 6.67
C LEU A 90 1.88 -8.93 6.16
N GLN A 91 2.09 -7.81 6.86
CA GLN A 91 3.12 -6.85 6.48
C GLN A 91 4.54 -7.43 6.55
N GLU A 92 4.77 -8.45 7.38
CA GLU A 92 6.07 -9.15 7.44
C GLU A 92 6.35 -9.98 6.18
N HIS A 93 5.31 -10.48 5.52
CA HIS A 93 5.48 -11.31 4.32
C HIS A 93 5.60 -10.51 3.01
N LEU A 94 5.14 -9.26 2.99
CA LEU A 94 5.19 -8.43 1.78
C LEU A 94 6.63 -8.05 1.39
N LEU A 95 7.00 -8.33 0.13
CA LEU A 95 8.29 -7.94 -0.47
C LEU A 95 8.59 -6.44 -0.39
N VAL A 96 7.53 -5.62 -0.44
CA VAL A 96 7.63 -4.16 -0.46
C VAL A 96 7.79 -3.53 0.93
N SER A 97 7.72 -4.32 2.01
CA SER A 97 7.74 -3.77 3.37
C SER A 97 9.15 -3.48 3.87
N ARG A 98 9.29 -2.40 4.67
CA ARG A 98 10.57 -2.11 5.34
C ARG A 98 11.00 -3.20 6.31
N LYS A 99 10.05 -3.92 6.91
CA LYS A 99 10.34 -5.08 7.75
C LYS A 99 11.11 -6.16 6.99
N ARG A 100 10.88 -6.29 5.68
CA ARG A 100 11.57 -7.25 4.83
C ARG A 100 12.88 -6.71 4.24
N LYS A 101 12.91 -5.43 3.87
CA LYS A 101 14.12 -4.73 3.44
C LYS A 101 14.18 -3.37 4.13
N ASN A 102 15.09 -3.24 5.10
CA ASN A 102 15.19 -2.02 5.91
C ASN A 102 15.73 -0.85 5.09
N GLU A 103 16.66 -1.13 4.16
CA GLU A 103 17.33 -0.15 3.32
C GLU A 103 16.43 0.33 2.18
N ASP A 104 16.62 1.58 1.76
CA ASP A 104 15.90 2.13 0.62
C ASP A 104 16.21 1.36 -0.67
N THR A 105 15.18 1.17 -1.49
CA THR A 105 15.37 0.70 -2.87
C THR A 105 15.70 1.89 -3.74
N VAL A 106 16.92 1.91 -4.27
CA VAL A 106 17.36 2.90 -5.25
C VAL A 106 17.22 2.29 -6.63
N ILE A 107 16.49 2.97 -7.51
CA ILE A 107 16.33 2.57 -8.91
C ILE A 107 17.38 3.33 -9.72
N GLU A 108 18.32 2.60 -10.33
CA GLU A 108 19.38 3.15 -11.16
C GLU A 108 19.04 2.93 -12.63
N ILE A 109 18.93 4.02 -13.38
CA ILE A 109 18.59 4.02 -14.81
C ILE A 109 19.57 4.94 -15.51
N GLN A 110 20.44 4.35 -16.33
CA GLN A 110 21.57 5.06 -16.93
C GLN A 110 22.39 5.74 -15.82
N ASP A 111 22.49 7.06 -15.80
CA ASP A 111 23.20 7.84 -14.79
C ASP A 111 22.27 8.54 -13.77
N VAL A 112 20.97 8.25 -13.78
CA VAL A 112 19.98 8.77 -12.82
C VAL A 112 19.71 7.76 -11.71
N LYS A 113 19.67 8.24 -10.46
CA LYS A 113 19.33 7.45 -9.27
C LYS A 113 18.07 7.98 -8.61
N ILE A 114 16.99 7.19 -8.62
CA ILE A 114 15.71 7.53 -7.98
C ILE A 114 15.65 6.84 -6.62
N GLY A 115 15.44 7.62 -5.55
CA GLY A 115 15.41 7.13 -4.16
C GLY A 115 16.75 7.16 -3.43
N GLY A 116 17.83 7.61 -4.08
CA GLY A 116 19.18 7.71 -3.51
C GLY A 116 19.48 8.99 -2.71
N GLY A 117 18.46 9.64 -2.13
CA GLY A 117 18.59 10.87 -1.34
C GLY A 117 18.57 12.19 -2.13
N ALA A 118 18.84 12.16 -3.44
CA ALA A 118 18.66 13.32 -4.31
C ALA A 118 17.24 13.39 -4.90
N HIS A 119 16.73 14.61 -5.12
CA HIS A 119 15.44 14.81 -5.76
C HIS A 119 15.55 14.65 -7.29
N THR A 120 14.69 13.82 -7.87
CA THR A 120 14.56 13.67 -9.33
C THR A 120 13.28 14.36 -9.79
N LEU A 121 13.41 15.32 -10.71
CA LEU A 121 12.26 15.95 -11.36
C LEU A 121 11.90 15.19 -12.64
N ILE A 122 10.63 14.82 -12.77
CA ILE A 122 10.05 14.22 -13.97
C ILE A 122 9.09 15.24 -14.56
N ALA A 123 9.33 15.65 -15.81
CA ALA A 123 8.53 16.66 -16.47
C ALA A 123 8.30 16.30 -17.94
N GLY A 124 7.29 16.90 -18.56
CA GLY A 124 6.92 16.61 -19.94
C GLY A 124 5.43 16.75 -20.18
N PRO A 125 4.97 16.64 -21.44
CA PRO A 125 3.59 16.88 -21.76
C PRO A 125 2.64 15.82 -21.19
N CYS A 126 1.37 16.20 -21.06
CA CYS A 126 0.31 15.27 -20.66
C CYS A 126 0.13 14.16 -21.71
N SER A 127 0.13 14.55 -22.99
CA SER A 127 -0.04 13.67 -24.14
C SER A 127 1.07 13.91 -25.15
N VAL A 128 1.51 12.85 -25.82
CA VAL A 128 2.32 12.97 -27.03
C VAL A 128 1.41 13.33 -28.19
N GLU A 129 1.65 14.48 -28.82
CA GLU A 129 0.79 15.01 -29.89
C GLU A 129 1.52 15.17 -31.22
N SER A 130 2.82 15.49 -31.19
CA SER A 130 3.68 15.53 -32.37
C SER A 130 5.15 15.49 -31.97
N TYR A 131 5.99 15.14 -32.94
CA TYR A 131 7.44 15.16 -32.79
C TYR A 131 7.98 16.57 -32.43
N ASP A 132 7.51 17.62 -33.11
CA ASP A 132 7.93 19.00 -32.83
C ASP A 132 7.54 19.47 -31.43
N GLN A 133 6.36 19.06 -30.95
CA GLN A 133 5.90 19.35 -29.59
C GLN A 133 6.84 18.70 -28.57
N LEU A 134 7.20 17.43 -28.76
CA LEU A 134 8.15 16.73 -27.89
C LEU A 134 9.54 17.38 -27.90
N ARG A 135 10.10 17.70 -29.09
CA ARG A 135 11.42 18.33 -29.17
C ARG A 135 11.51 19.66 -28.45
N LYS A 136 10.49 20.51 -28.57
CA LYS A 136 10.43 21.79 -27.85
C LYS A 136 10.49 21.60 -26.35
N VAL A 137 9.77 20.62 -25.82
CA VAL A 137 9.81 20.30 -24.39
C VAL A 137 11.16 19.70 -24.01
N ALA A 138 11.66 18.72 -24.76
CA ALA A 138 12.94 18.06 -24.50
C ALA A 138 14.12 19.04 -24.48
N ALA A 139 14.13 20.03 -25.37
CA ALA A 139 15.12 21.10 -25.37
C ALA A 139 15.14 21.87 -24.05
N VAL A 140 13.97 22.32 -23.58
CA VAL A 140 13.84 23.05 -22.30
C VAL A 140 14.26 22.16 -21.13
N LEU A 141 13.89 20.88 -21.12
CA LEU A 141 14.30 19.95 -20.07
C LEU A 141 15.82 19.81 -20.01
N LYS A 142 16.47 19.61 -21.16
CA LYS A 142 17.93 19.49 -21.26
C LYS A 142 18.65 20.76 -20.82
N GLU A 143 18.18 21.92 -21.26
CA GLU A 143 18.73 23.24 -20.87
C GLU A 143 18.67 23.47 -19.35
N ASN A 144 17.67 22.90 -18.67
CA ASN A 144 17.50 23.01 -17.22
C ASN A 144 18.09 21.82 -16.44
N GLY A 145 18.86 20.95 -17.10
CA GLY A 145 19.49 19.79 -16.45
C GLY A 145 18.51 18.70 -16.00
N ILE A 146 17.26 18.71 -16.48
CA ILE A 146 16.28 17.67 -16.19
C ILE A 146 16.55 16.47 -17.08
N ARG A 147 16.54 15.27 -16.47
CA ARG A 147 16.99 14.04 -17.11
C ARG A 147 15.88 13.09 -17.53
N VAL A 148 14.66 13.30 -17.04
CA VAL A 148 13.54 12.39 -17.27
C VAL A 148 12.39 13.14 -17.95
N ILE A 149 12.03 12.66 -19.15
CA ILE A 149 10.89 13.15 -19.91
C ILE A 149 9.71 12.19 -19.81
N ARG A 150 8.55 12.70 -19.39
CA ARG A 150 7.28 11.98 -19.47
C ARG A 150 6.46 12.39 -20.69
N GLY A 151 5.74 11.46 -21.30
CA GLY A 151 4.78 11.75 -22.37
C GLY A 151 3.74 10.65 -22.49
N GLY A 152 2.45 10.99 -22.39
CA GLY A 152 1.38 10.00 -22.49
C GLY A 152 1.12 9.56 -23.93
N ALA A 153 1.65 8.40 -24.32
CA ALA A 153 1.37 7.79 -25.62
C ALA A 153 -0.01 7.11 -25.66
N PHE A 154 -0.43 6.54 -24.53
CA PHE A 154 -1.78 6.03 -24.28
C PHE A 154 -2.46 6.91 -23.22
N LYS A 155 -3.70 7.32 -23.46
CA LYS A 155 -4.46 8.18 -22.56
C LYS A 155 -5.74 7.46 -22.11
N PRO A 156 -5.83 6.94 -20.87
CA PRO A 156 -7.10 6.46 -20.36
C PRO A 156 -8.05 7.64 -20.14
N ARG A 157 -9.09 7.72 -20.96
CA ARG A 157 -10.11 8.78 -20.93
C ARG A 157 -11.41 8.28 -20.32
N THR A 158 -12.16 9.20 -19.73
CA THR A 158 -13.54 8.93 -19.29
C THR A 158 -14.49 8.82 -20.49
N SER A 159 -14.23 9.60 -21.55
CA SER A 159 -14.99 9.57 -22.80
C SER A 159 -14.21 8.83 -23.89
N PRO A 160 -14.84 7.94 -24.67
CA PRO A 160 -14.18 7.28 -25.81
C PRO A 160 -13.94 8.23 -26.99
N TYR A 161 -14.64 9.37 -27.06
CA TYR A 161 -14.52 10.35 -28.16
C TYR A 161 -13.38 11.34 -27.94
N ASP A 162 -12.82 11.35 -26.74
CA ASP A 162 -11.64 12.13 -26.43
C ASP A 162 -10.41 11.56 -27.12
N PHE A 163 -9.37 12.39 -27.31
CA PHE A 163 -8.07 11.92 -27.78
C PHE A 163 -7.49 10.84 -26.86
N GLN A 164 -7.29 9.64 -27.43
CA GLN A 164 -6.82 8.44 -26.74
C GLN A 164 -5.28 8.31 -26.72
N GLY A 165 -4.57 9.25 -27.34
CA GLY A 165 -3.12 9.17 -27.56
C GLY A 165 -2.77 8.59 -28.93
N LEU A 166 -1.51 8.76 -29.34
CA LEU A 166 -0.98 8.22 -30.61
C LEU A 166 -0.58 6.75 -30.52
N GLY A 167 -0.68 6.13 -29.34
CA GLY A 167 -0.29 4.74 -29.11
C GLY A 167 1.19 4.51 -29.43
N ILE A 168 1.47 3.46 -30.19
CA ILE A 168 2.85 3.04 -30.51
C ILE A 168 3.64 4.09 -31.26
N GLU A 169 3.01 4.84 -32.17
CA GLU A 169 3.70 5.94 -32.87
C GLU A 169 4.12 7.03 -31.89
N GLY A 170 3.32 7.28 -30.84
CA GLY A 170 3.70 8.17 -29.75
C GLY A 170 4.90 7.67 -28.94
N LEU A 171 5.01 6.36 -28.71
CA LEU A 171 6.17 5.76 -28.04
C LEU A 171 7.45 5.90 -28.88
N LYS A 172 7.36 5.62 -30.18
CA LYS A 172 8.48 5.79 -31.12
C LYS A 172 8.99 7.23 -31.14
N MET A 173 8.07 8.20 -31.29
CA MET A 173 8.43 9.62 -31.26
C MET A 173 9.08 10.02 -29.93
N LEU A 174 8.54 9.53 -28.80
CA LEU A 174 9.10 9.82 -27.48
C LEU A 174 10.52 9.26 -27.35
N LYS A 175 10.76 8.03 -27.79
CA LYS A 175 12.10 7.40 -27.77
C LYS A 175 13.09 8.16 -28.65
N GLU A 176 12.71 8.46 -29.88
CA GLU A 176 13.57 9.18 -30.83
C GLU A 176 13.99 10.54 -30.27
N VAL A 177 13.04 11.34 -29.77
CA VAL A 177 13.35 12.63 -29.14
C VAL A 177 14.18 12.45 -27.87
N ALA A 178 13.91 11.43 -27.06
CA ALA A 178 14.70 11.21 -25.86
C ALA A 178 16.16 10.86 -26.17
N ASP A 179 16.40 10.04 -27.20
CA ASP A 179 17.75 9.67 -27.64
C ASP A 179 18.55 10.89 -28.16
N GLU A 180 17.90 11.77 -28.92
CA GLU A 180 18.53 13.01 -29.41
C GLU A 180 18.97 13.95 -28.29
N TYR A 181 18.20 14.00 -27.19
CA TYR A 181 18.46 14.91 -26.08
C TYR A 181 19.19 14.23 -24.92
N GLY A 182 19.34 12.90 -24.91
CA GLY A 182 19.95 12.14 -23.81
C GLY A 182 19.05 12.08 -22.57
N LEU A 183 17.75 11.88 -22.78
CA LEU A 183 16.72 11.84 -21.75
C LEU A 183 16.23 10.41 -21.51
N ILE A 184 15.76 10.16 -20.29
CA ILE A 184 15.10 8.92 -19.87
C ILE A 184 13.60 9.04 -20.12
N THR A 185 12.97 8.04 -20.72
CA THR A 185 11.55 8.07 -21.12
C THR A 185 10.62 7.47 -20.07
N ILE A 186 9.49 8.14 -19.85
CA ILE A 186 8.32 7.63 -19.12
C ILE A 186 7.07 7.75 -19.99
N SER A 187 6.33 6.67 -20.16
CA SER A 187 4.94 6.70 -20.67
C SER A 187 4.05 5.69 -19.95
N GLU A 188 2.75 5.95 -19.98
CA GLU A 188 1.74 5.04 -19.45
C GLU A 188 1.45 3.90 -20.42
N ILE A 189 1.38 2.68 -19.90
CA ILE A 189 0.88 1.49 -20.59
C ILE A 189 -0.41 1.05 -19.91
N VAL A 190 -1.42 0.70 -20.72
CA VAL A 190 -2.77 0.42 -20.24
C VAL A 190 -3.23 -1.02 -20.49
N ASN A 191 -2.46 -1.81 -21.25
CA ASN A 191 -2.82 -3.17 -21.64
C ASN A 191 -1.57 -4.07 -21.62
N PRO A 192 -1.64 -5.29 -21.02
CA PRO A 192 -0.52 -6.22 -20.96
C PRO A 192 0.12 -6.55 -22.32
N VAL A 193 -0.69 -6.59 -23.39
CA VAL A 193 -0.22 -6.88 -24.76
C VAL A 193 0.81 -5.86 -25.27
N HIS A 194 0.84 -4.66 -24.70
CA HIS A 194 1.78 -3.61 -25.09
C HIS A 194 3.07 -3.61 -24.27
N MET A 195 3.22 -4.46 -23.25
CA MET A 195 4.39 -4.45 -22.36
C MET A 195 5.70 -4.76 -23.09
N GLU A 196 5.75 -5.85 -23.85
CA GLU A 196 6.95 -6.25 -24.60
C GLU A 196 7.39 -5.20 -25.62
N LEU A 197 6.42 -4.54 -26.26
CA LEU A 197 6.69 -3.45 -27.19
C LEU A 197 7.13 -2.17 -26.46
N ALA A 198 6.57 -1.90 -25.28
CA ALA A 198 6.93 -0.74 -24.47
C ALA A 198 8.39 -0.79 -24.01
N GLU A 199 8.92 -1.96 -23.66
CA GLU A 199 10.32 -2.16 -23.25
C GLU A 199 11.33 -1.71 -24.33
N GLN A 200 10.92 -1.69 -25.60
CA GLN A 200 11.79 -1.24 -26.71
C GLN A 200 11.93 0.30 -26.77
N TYR A 201 10.97 1.04 -26.20
CA TYR A 201 10.89 2.50 -26.32
C TYR A 201 10.96 3.23 -24.97
N LEU A 202 10.66 2.55 -23.86
CA LEU A 202 10.53 3.13 -22.54
C LEU A 202 11.62 2.64 -21.58
N ASP A 203 12.28 3.58 -20.91
CA ASP A 203 13.15 3.27 -19.77
C ASP A 203 12.32 2.98 -18.50
N ILE A 204 11.16 3.63 -18.36
CA ILE A 204 10.26 3.50 -17.21
C ILE A 204 8.81 3.37 -17.70
N ILE A 205 8.13 2.32 -17.27
CA ILE A 205 6.71 2.08 -17.55
C ILE A 205 5.87 2.66 -16.41
N GLN A 206 4.95 3.58 -16.74
CA GLN A 206 3.98 4.11 -15.79
C GLN A 206 2.71 3.25 -15.79
N ILE A 207 2.27 2.82 -14.62
CA ILE A 207 0.92 2.29 -14.40
C ILE A 207 0.04 3.42 -13.85
N GLY A 208 -1.00 3.79 -14.60
CA GLY A 208 -1.92 4.85 -14.17
C GLY A 208 -2.79 4.44 -12.99
N ALA A 209 -3.31 5.43 -12.26
CA ALA A 209 -4.13 5.21 -11.07
C ALA A 209 -5.34 4.29 -11.31
N ARG A 210 -5.95 4.36 -12.51
CA ARG A 210 -7.10 3.50 -12.88
C ARG A 210 -6.72 2.03 -13.04
N ASN A 211 -5.45 1.74 -13.28
CA ASN A 211 -4.89 0.41 -13.46
C ASN A 211 -4.14 -0.11 -12.22
N MET A 212 -4.15 0.61 -11.09
CA MET A 212 -3.49 0.18 -9.84
C MET A 212 -3.99 -1.18 -9.33
N GLN A 213 -5.18 -1.60 -9.74
CA GLN A 213 -5.78 -2.90 -9.40
C GLN A 213 -6.02 -3.79 -10.63
N ASN A 214 -5.42 -3.44 -11.77
CA ASN A 214 -5.45 -4.28 -12.96
C ASN A 214 -4.35 -5.35 -12.83
N PHE A 215 -4.64 -6.43 -12.12
CA PHE A 215 -3.65 -7.46 -11.76
C PHE A 215 -3.04 -8.19 -12.96
N GLU A 216 -3.71 -8.23 -14.11
CA GLU A 216 -3.13 -8.81 -15.33
C GLU A 216 -2.03 -7.92 -15.93
N LEU A 217 -2.02 -6.63 -15.59
CA LEU A 217 -1.02 -5.66 -16.04
C LEU A 217 0.15 -5.50 -15.04
N LEU A 218 -0.04 -5.88 -13.78
CA LEU A 218 0.96 -5.78 -12.71
C LEU A 218 1.84 -7.04 -12.63
#